data_AF-V6L6B6-F1
#
_entry.id   AF-V6L6B6-F1
#
_cell.length_a   1.000
_cell.length_b   1.000
_cell.length_c   1.000
_cell.angle_alpha   90.00
_cell.angle_beta   90.00
_cell.angle_gamma   90.00
#
_symmetry.space_group_name_H-M   'P 1'
#
loop_
_entity.id
_entity.type
_entity.pdbx_description
1 polymer ?
#
loop_
_entity_poly.entity_id
_entity_poly.type
_entity_poly.pdbx_seq_one_letter_code
_entity_poly.pdbx_strand_id
1 'polypeptide(L)'
;MHYAAIRQPTDPEAFITDLKRRMTDALDRLSGALTDGSAGGVKVTTRHGEPWIKVPRLEKLDEPTVLQALKDEVVRRWGVLDLLDVLKNADFLTGFTDEFASVAAYERID
;
A
#
# COMPACT_ATOMS: atom_id res chain seq x y z
N MET A 1 -20.30 -5.56 -29.85
CA MET A 1 -20.84 -6.70 -29.08
C MET A 1 -20.04 -6.90 -27.79
N HIS A 2 -20.01 -5.91 -26.87
CA HIS A 2 -19.20 -5.97 -25.63
C HIS A 2 -20.02 -5.79 -24.35
N TYR A 3 -21.28 -5.35 -24.44
CA TYR A 3 -22.14 -5.17 -23.26
C TYR A 3 -22.69 -6.49 -22.68
N ALA A 4 -22.76 -7.57 -23.45
CA ALA A 4 -23.28 -8.86 -22.97
C ALA A 4 -22.36 -9.58 -21.96
N ALA A 5 -21.08 -9.22 -21.90
CA ALA A 5 -20.13 -9.77 -20.93
C ALA A 5 -20.22 -9.08 -19.56
N ILE A 6 -20.84 -7.91 -19.51
CA ILE A 6 -21.03 -7.13 -18.31
C ILE A 6 -22.38 -7.57 -17.73
N ARG A 7 -22.37 -8.35 -16.65
CA ARG A 7 -23.57 -8.78 -15.90
C ARG A 7 -24.22 -7.60 -15.16
N GLN A 8 -24.47 -6.51 -15.86
CA GLN A 8 -25.11 -5.31 -15.34
C GLN A 8 -26.47 -5.12 -16.02
N PRO A 9 -27.43 -4.45 -15.37
CA PRO A 9 -28.68 -4.08 -16.00
C PRO A 9 -28.43 -3.30 -17.29
N THR A 10 -29.08 -3.70 -18.38
CA THR A 10 -29.06 -2.95 -19.65
C THR A 10 -29.86 -1.65 -19.55
N ASP A 11 -30.75 -1.57 -18.57
CA ASP A 11 -31.50 -0.37 -18.22
C ASP A 11 -30.61 0.57 -17.35
N PRO A 12 -30.28 1.78 -17.85
CA PRO A 12 -29.47 2.73 -17.11
C PRO A 12 -30.14 3.19 -15.80
N GLU A 13 -31.47 3.27 -15.73
CA GLU A 13 -32.16 3.68 -14.51
C GLU A 13 -32.07 2.61 -13.42
N ALA A 14 -32.25 1.34 -13.79
CA ALA A 14 -32.04 0.21 -12.88
C ALA A 14 -30.60 0.17 -12.35
N PHE A 15 -29.59 0.40 -13.21
CA PHE A 15 -28.19 0.43 -12.79
C PHE A 15 -27.90 1.59 -11.80
N ILE A 16 -28.35 2.81 -12.12
CA ILE A 16 -28.12 3.98 -11.26
C ILE A 16 -28.81 3.81 -9.92
N THR A 17 -30.05 3.28 -9.92
CA THR A 17 -30.81 3.04 -8.70
C THR A 17 -30.13 2.03 -7.80
N ASP A 18 -29.69 0.90 -8.36
CA ASP A 18 -28.94 -0.11 -7.59
C ASP A 18 -27.61 0.42 -7.05
N LEU A 19 -26.87 1.19 -7.86
CA LEU A 19 -25.62 1.79 -7.43
C LEU A 19 -25.82 2.76 -6.26
N LYS A 20 -26.80 3.67 -6.36
CA LYS A 20 -27.15 4.60 -5.28
C LYS A 20 -27.51 3.85 -4.00
N ARG A 21 -28.38 2.83 -4.11
CA ARG A 21 -28.75 1.99 -2.97
C ARG A 21 -27.52 1.35 -2.32
N ARG A 22 -26.64 0.69 -3.09
CA ARG A 22 -25.43 0.07 -2.54
C ARG A 22 -24.50 1.08 -1.87
N MET A 23 -24.37 2.28 -2.42
CA MET A 23 -23.57 3.35 -1.82
C MET A 23 -24.17 3.83 -0.49
N THR A 24 -25.49 4.05 -0.46
CA THR A 24 -26.21 4.42 0.77
C THR A 24 -26.07 3.32 1.84
N ASP A 25 -26.36 2.07 1.49
CA ASP A 25 -26.25 0.93 2.41
C ASP A 25 -24.82 0.81 2.99
N ALA A 26 -23.80 1.05 2.17
CA ALA A 26 -22.41 1.01 2.61
C ALA A 26 -22.05 2.18 3.55
N LEU A 27 -22.55 3.38 3.28
CA LEU A 27 -22.34 4.56 4.13
C LEU A 27 -23.08 4.42 5.47
N ASP A 28 -24.28 3.88 5.47
CA ASP A 28 -25.05 3.61 6.69
C ASP A 28 -24.34 2.58 7.56
N ARG A 29 -23.85 1.50 6.93
CA ARG A 29 -23.05 0.48 7.63
C ARG A 29 -21.76 1.06 8.22
N LEU A 30 -21.04 1.90 7.47
CA LEU A 30 -19.83 2.56 7.95
C LEU A 30 -20.14 3.49 9.13
N SER A 31 -21.19 4.30 9.01
CA SER A 31 -21.61 5.25 10.04
C SER A 31 -22.03 4.53 11.32
N GLY A 32 -22.77 3.43 11.20
CA GLY A 32 -23.12 2.55 12.32
C GLY A 32 -21.87 2.00 13.01
N ALA A 33 -20.95 1.41 12.24
CA ALA A 33 -19.73 0.80 12.77
C ALA A 33 -18.79 1.79 13.47
N LEU A 34 -18.74 3.05 13.01
CA LEU A 34 -18.00 4.12 13.66
C LEU A 34 -18.67 4.56 14.97
N THR A 35 -20.00 4.55 15.04
CA THR A 35 -20.77 4.98 16.21
C THR A 35 -20.75 3.93 17.32
N ASP A 36 -20.95 2.65 16.98
CA ASP A 36 -20.98 1.54 17.94
C ASP A 36 -19.58 0.98 18.29
N GLY A 37 -18.55 1.42 17.57
CA GLY A 37 -17.15 1.02 17.79
C GLY A 37 -16.76 -0.32 17.16
N SER A 38 -17.63 -0.93 16.34
CA SER A 38 -17.37 -2.18 15.62
C SER A 38 -16.49 -2.02 14.37
N ALA A 39 -16.07 -0.80 14.03
CA ALA A 39 -15.17 -0.50 12.91
C ALA A 39 -13.70 -0.95 13.11
N GLY A 40 -13.47 -2.02 13.90
CA GLY A 40 -12.14 -2.59 14.11
C GLY A 40 -11.15 -1.60 14.73
N GLY A 41 -11.63 -0.66 15.56
CA GLY A 41 -10.82 0.37 16.21
C GLY A 41 -10.56 1.64 15.37
N VAL A 42 -11.06 1.71 14.14
CA VAL A 42 -11.01 2.94 13.32
C VAL A 42 -11.93 4.01 13.94
N LYS A 43 -11.44 5.25 14.02
CA LYS A 43 -12.19 6.38 14.59
C LYS A 43 -12.02 7.64 13.75
N VAL A 44 -13.07 8.43 13.63
CA VAL A 44 -12.98 9.81 13.15
C VAL A 44 -12.70 10.71 14.36
N THR A 45 -11.62 11.48 14.28
CA THR A 45 -11.09 12.33 15.35
C THR A 45 -10.76 13.71 14.77
N THR A 46 -10.19 14.60 15.58
CA THR A 46 -9.67 15.88 15.11
C THR A 46 -8.16 15.93 15.31
N ARG A 47 -7.42 16.35 14.28
CA ARG A 47 -5.97 16.58 14.35
C ARG A 47 -5.68 17.97 13.77
N HIS A 48 -5.02 18.82 14.55
CA HIS A 48 -4.74 20.22 14.17
C HIS A 48 -5.98 21.03 13.73
N GLY A 49 -7.15 20.74 14.32
CA GLY A 49 -8.41 21.42 13.98
C GLY A 49 -9.15 20.84 12.77
N GLU A 50 -8.55 19.87 12.06
CA GLU A 50 -9.15 19.23 10.88
C GLU A 50 -9.65 17.81 11.19
N PRO A 51 -10.69 17.31 10.50
CA PRO A 51 -11.13 15.92 10.59
C PRO A 51 -10.00 14.95 10.24
N TRP A 52 -9.80 13.92 11.06
CA TRP A 52 -8.72 12.94 10.90
C TRP A 52 -9.21 11.51 11.14
N ILE A 53 -8.84 10.59 10.24
CA ILE A 53 -9.13 9.17 10.39
C ILE A 53 -7.98 8.50 11.14
N LYS A 54 -8.26 8.04 12.37
CA LYS A 54 -7.33 7.25 13.17
C LYS A 54 -7.58 5.77 12.89
N VAL A 55 -6.58 5.12 12.30
CA VAL A 55 -6.54 3.65 12.12
C VAL A 55 -5.71 3.07 13.27
N PRO A 56 -6.17 2.01 13.95
CA PRO A 56 -5.37 1.36 14.98
C PRO A 56 -4.13 0.73 14.37
N ARG A 57 -3.07 0.62 15.17
CA ARG A 57 -1.91 -0.16 14.76
C ARG A 57 -2.34 -1.62 14.61
N LEU A 58 -1.84 -2.26 13.56
CA LEU A 58 -1.98 -3.70 13.43
C LEU A 58 -1.28 -4.34 14.64
N GLU A 59 -2.01 -5.17 15.37
CA GLU A 59 -1.41 -6.00 16.41
C GLU A 59 -0.37 -6.92 15.78
N LYS A 60 0.62 -7.33 16.58
CA LYS A 60 1.64 -8.27 16.10
C LYS A 60 0.94 -9.54 15.61
N LEU A 61 0.95 -9.75 14.30
CA LEU A 61 0.47 -11.00 13.71
C LEU A 61 1.39 -12.14 14.14
N ASP A 62 0.79 -13.31 14.34
CA ASP A 62 1.55 -14.53 14.51
C ASP A 62 2.47 -14.74 13.31
N GLU A 63 3.65 -15.29 13.57
CA GLU A 63 4.59 -15.58 12.49
C GLU A 63 3.93 -16.58 11.52
N PRO A 64 3.80 -16.24 10.22
CA PRO A 64 3.19 -17.15 9.27
C PRO A 64 4.00 -18.45 9.21
N THR A 65 3.33 -19.60 9.28
CA THR A 65 4.00 -20.92 9.22
C THR A 65 4.85 -21.08 7.96
N VAL A 66 4.48 -20.38 6.88
CA VAL A 66 5.14 -20.43 5.57
C VAL A 66 6.26 -19.38 5.44
N LEU A 67 6.44 -18.48 6.41
CA LEU A 67 7.41 -17.39 6.29
C LEU A 67 8.83 -17.92 6.09
N GLN A 68 9.21 -18.98 6.80
CA GLN A 68 10.52 -19.59 6.62
C GLN A 68 10.67 -20.23 5.24
N ALA A 69 9.68 -21.02 4.80
CA ALA A 69 9.69 -21.62 3.47
C ALA A 69 9.76 -20.58 2.34
N LEU A 70 9.09 -19.43 2.51
CA LEU A 70 9.16 -18.32 1.57
C LEU A 70 10.55 -17.69 1.56
N LYS A 71 11.16 -17.45 2.73
CA LYS A 71 12.54 -16.94 2.84
C LYS A 71 13.52 -17.87 2.14
N ASP A 72 13.40 -19.18 2.39
CA ASP A 72 14.25 -20.20 1.79
C ASP A 72 14.10 -20.24 0.27
N GLU A 73 12.86 -20.12 -0.24
CA GLU A 73 12.60 -20.09 -1.68
C GLU A 73 13.11 -18.82 -2.36
N VAL A 74 13.01 -17.67 -1.69
CA VAL A 74 13.58 -16.41 -2.17
C VAL A 74 15.10 -16.52 -2.27
N VAL A 75 15.76 -17.02 -1.22
CA VAL A 75 17.21 -17.26 -1.22
C VAL A 75 17.60 -18.29 -2.27
N ARG A 76 16.82 -19.36 -2.46
CA ARG A 76 17.09 -20.38 -3.46
C ARG A 76 17.00 -19.85 -4.90
N ARG A 77 16.05 -18.97 -5.18
CA ARG A 77 15.82 -18.43 -6.54
C ARG A 77 16.77 -17.31 -6.92
N TRP A 78 17.07 -16.42 -5.98
CA TRP A 78 17.81 -15.18 -6.26
C TRP A 78 19.15 -15.09 -5.52
N GLY A 79 19.47 -16.07 -4.67
CA GLY A 79 20.64 -16.04 -3.82
C GLY A 79 20.50 -15.08 -2.65
N VAL A 80 21.57 -14.97 -1.86
CA VAL A 80 21.78 -13.80 -1.01
C VAL A 80 22.52 -12.79 -1.89
N LEU A 81 21.83 -11.73 -2.29
CA LEU A 81 22.47 -10.66 -3.06
C LEU A 81 23.36 -9.87 -2.11
N ASP A 82 24.62 -9.67 -2.52
CA ASP A 82 25.50 -8.73 -1.82
C ASP A 82 24.91 -7.32 -1.97
N LEU A 83 24.86 -6.57 -0.87
CA LEU A 83 24.38 -5.19 -0.89
C LEU A 83 25.15 -4.35 -1.90
N LEU A 84 26.45 -4.60 -2.06
CA LEU A 84 27.31 -3.95 -3.02
C LEU A 84 26.92 -4.30 -4.46
N ASP A 85 26.50 -5.53 -4.72
CA ASP A 85 26.01 -5.94 -6.04
C ASP A 85 24.67 -5.28 -6.37
N VAL A 86 23.76 -5.15 -5.38
CA VAL A 86 22.51 -4.40 -5.57
C VAL A 86 22.80 -2.94 -5.88
N LEU A 87 23.71 -2.31 -5.12
CA LEU A 87 24.10 -0.92 -5.32
C LEU A 87 24.74 -0.70 -6.69
N LYS A 88 25.64 -1.60 -7.10
CA LYS A 88 26.31 -1.55 -8.40
C LYS A 88 25.35 -1.74 -9.57
N ASN A 89 24.41 -2.68 -9.47
CA ASN A 89 23.41 -2.88 -10.52
C ASN A 89 22.44 -1.70 -10.62
N ALA A 90 22.04 -1.13 -9.47
CA ALA A 90 21.23 0.09 -9.46
C ALA A 90 21.98 1.24 -10.13
N ASP A 91 23.26 1.42 -9.82
CA ASP A 91 24.12 2.45 -10.41
C ASP A 91 24.29 2.26 -11.92
N PHE A 92 24.58 1.03 -12.35
CA PHE A 92 24.69 0.70 -13.78
C PHE A 92 23.41 1.02 -14.57
N LEU A 93 22.22 0.84 -13.96
CA LEU A 93 20.95 1.05 -14.63
C LEU A 93 20.48 2.51 -14.63
N THR A 94 20.82 3.29 -13.59
CA THR A 94 20.25 4.63 -13.41
C THR A 94 21.29 5.74 -13.46
N GLY A 95 22.58 5.41 -13.39
CA GLY A 95 23.67 6.39 -13.26
C GLY A 95 23.58 7.22 -11.99
N PHE A 96 22.86 6.76 -10.96
CA PHE A 96 22.53 7.62 -9.81
C PHE A 96 23.78 8.07 -9.04
N THR A 97 24.93 7.39 -9.18
CA THR A 97 26.16 7.86 -8.54
C THR A 97 26.73 9.14 -9.15
N ASP A 98 26.38 9.48 -10.40
CA ASP A 98 26.81 10.70 -11.08
C ASP A 98 26.23 11.98 -10.42
N GLU A 99 25.12 11.83 -9.70
CA GLU A 99 24.46 12.92 -8.97
C GLU A 99 25.11 13.21 -7.60
N PHE A 100 26.04 12.36 -7.13
CA PHE A 100 26.80 12.67 -5.91
C PHE A 100 28.09 13.41 -6.25
N ALA A 101 28.23 14.61 -5.71
CA ALA A 101 29.50 15.32 -5.75
C ALA A 101 30.54 14.59 -4.87
N SER A 102 31.67 14.18 -5.46
CA SER A 102 32.80 13.63 -4.72
C SER A 102 33.35 14.66 -3.71
N VAL A 103 33.64 14.21 -2.49
CA VAL A 103 34.29 15.03 -1.44
C VAL A 103 35.81 15.17 -1.69
N ALA A 104 36.35 14.58 -2.76
CA ALA A 104 37.77 14.62 -3.11
C ALA A 104 38.27 15.99 -3.68
N ALA A 105 37.62 17.10 -3.32
CA ALA A 105 38.05 18.46 -3.67
C ALA A 105 38.84 19.15 -2.53
N TYR A 106 39.34 18.40 -1.54
CA TYR A 106 40.21 18.94 -0.49
C TYR A 106 41.45 18.06 -0.25
N GLU A 107 42.32 17.95 -1.25
CA GLU A 107 43.75 17.78 -0.97
C GLU A 107 44.30 19.16 -0.60
N ARG A 108 44.53 19.35 0.70
CA ARG A 108 45.20 20.52 1.23
C ARG A 108 46.71 20.28 1.12
N ILE A 109 47.30 20.70 0.01
CA ILE A 109 48.76 20.77 -0.13
C ILE A 109 49.23 21.99 0.68
N ASP A 110 50.03 21.73 1.71
CA ASP A 110 50.86 22.72 2.40
C ASP A 110 52.21 22.84 1.69
#